data_AF-A0A0G1EWW9-F1
#
_entry.id   AF-A0A0G1EWW9-F1
#
_cell.length_a   1.000
_cell.length_b   1.000
_cell.length_c   1.000
_cell.angle_alpha   90.00
_cell.angle_beta   90.00
_cell.angle_gamma   90.00
#
_symmetry.space_group_name_H-M   'P 1'
#
loop_
_entity.id
_entity.type
_entity.pdbx_description
1 polymer ?
#
loop_
_entity_poly.entity_id
_entity_poly.type
_entity_poly.pdbx_seq_one_letter_code
_entity_poly.pdbx_strand_id
1 'polypeptide(L)'
;MEDIKEFGEYTNWPQRKSFKEEKDMVKMAVENDEENTVRKYLKPLVRHWAEDYKIKQPQIKLTDDEFLEAGFMHLELGLKKYYEKLEKGKVGFKFSTYFEWFIRQGFLDYFRQKSIE
;
A
#
# COMPACT_ATOMS: atom_id res chain seq x y z
N MET A 1 6.15 22.38 -20.74
CA MET A 1 5.25 21.81 -19.70
C MET A 1 5.53 20.32 -19.73
N GLU A 2 6.71 19.97 -19.25
CA GLU A 2 7.31 18.64 -19.35
C GLU A 2 7.12 17.90 -18.02
N ASP A 3 6.98 16.58 -18.13
CA ASP A 3 7.21 15.60 -17.07
C ASP A 3 6.12 15.38 -16.01
N ILE A 4 4.87 15.21 -16.46
CA ILE A 4 3.88 14.36 -15.75
C ILE A 4 3.70 13.03 -16.52
N LYS A 5 4.79 12.41 -16.97
CA LYS A 5 4.74 11.11 -17.67
C LYS A 5 5.44 9.96 -16.97
N GLU A 6 6.22 10.17 -15.90
CA GLU A 6 7.03 9.07 -15.34
C GLU A 6 6.54 8.45 -14.02
N PHE A 7 5.54 9.01 -13.33
CA PHE A 7 5.04 8.40 -12.07
C PHE A 7 3.95 7.33 -12.27
N GLY A 8 3.63 6.96 -13.52
CA GLY A 8 2.44 6.16 -13.85
C GLY A 8 2.68 4.69 -14.19
N GLU A 9 3.92 4.24 -14.40
CA GLU A 9 4.22 2.96 -15.05
C GLU A 9 4.80 1.85 -14.15
N TYR A 10 5.07 2.11 -12.87
CA TYR A 10 5.78 1.14 -12.03
C TYR A 10 4.95 0.08 -11.31
N THR A 11 3.65 -0.05 -11.60
CA THR A 11 2.92 -1.26 -11.18
C THR A 11 2.04 -1.76 -12.31
N ASN A 12 2.51 -2.78 -13.03
CA ASN A 12 1.66 -3.70 -13.79
C ASN A 12 0.83 -4.53 -12.80
N TRP A 13 -0.04 -3.87 -12.05
CA TRP A 13 -0.91 -4.47 -11.05
C TRP A 13 -2.00 -5.29 -11.77
N PRO A 14 -1.91 -6.63 -11.78
CA PRO A 14 -2.71 -7.44 -12.69
C PRO A 14 -4.18 -7.56 -12.25
N GLN A 15 -4.49 -7.24 -10.99
CA GLN A 15 -5.82 -7.36 -10.40
C GLN A 15 -6.48 -5.98 -10.19
N ARG A 16 -6.29 -5.06 -11.12
CA ARG A 16 -6.76 -3.69 -10.98
C ARG A 16 -8.28 -3.60 -11.06
N LYS A 17 -8.90 -3.05 -10.01
CA LYS A 17 -10.30 -2.65 -9.97
C LYS A 17 -10.47 -1.30 -10.69
N SER A 18 -11.69 -0.99 -11.10
CA SER A 18 -11.96 0.35 -11.63
C SER A 18 -11.72 1.41 -10.54
N PHE A 19 -11.43 2.64 -10.95
CA PHE A 19 -11.24 3.75 -10.00
C PHE A 19 -12.45 3.95 -9.09
N LYS A 20 -13.67 3.72 -9.61
CA LYS A 20 -14.91 3.77 -8.82
C LYS A 20 -14.93 2.70 -7.74
N GLU A 21 -14.63 1.45 -8.08
CA GLU A 21 -14.58 0.36 -7.10
C GLU A 21 -13.49 0.58 -6.04
N GLU A 22 -12.31 1.08 -6.44
CA GLU A 22 -11.23 1.41 -5.50
C GLU A 22 -11.66 2.53 -4.54
N LYS A 23 -12.37 3.55 -5.04
CA LYS A 23 -12.95 4.61 -4.20
C LYS A 23 -13.99 4.07 -3.22
N ASP A 24 -14.92 3.26 -3.72
CA ASP A 24 -16.00 2.69 -2.91
C ASP A 24 -15.44 1.79 -1.80
N MET A 25 -14.41 1.00 -2.09
CA MET A 25 -13.71 0.20 -1.09
C MET A 25 -13.05 1.04 0.01
N VAL A 26 -12.38 2.15 -0.34
CA VAL A 26 -11.77 3.03 0.68
C VAL A 26 -12.84 3.66 1.54
N LYS A 27 -13.93 4.11 0.93
CA LYS A 27 -15.07 4.68 1.66
C LYS A 27 -15.62 3.67 2.67
N MET A 28 -15.89 2.43 2.25
CA MET A 28 -16.38 1.37 3.15
C MET A 28 -15.37 1.05 4.26
N ALA A 29 -14.07 0.98 3.93
CA ALA A 29 -13.03 0.69 4.91
C ALA A 29 -12.94 1.77 6.01
N VAL A 30 -13.12 3.04 5.66
CA VAL A 30 -13.05 4.15 6.62
C VAL A 30 -14.35 4.36 7.38
N GLU A 31 -15.51 4.21 6.73
CA GLU A 31 -16.83 4.49 7.35
C GLU A 31 -17.40 3.30 8.13
N ASN A 32 -17.12 2.07 7.69
CA ASN A 32 -17.72 0.84 8.23
C ASN A 32 -16.69 -0.11 8.86
N ASP A 33 -15.44 0.35 9.05
CA ASP A 33 -14.33 -0.45 9.60
C ASP A 33 -14.04 -1.74 8.81
N GLU A 34 -14.32 -1.74 7.50
CA GLU A 34 -14.10 -2.87 6.60
C GLU A 34 -12.66 -2.92 6.03
N GLU A 35 -11.64 -2.61 6.84
CA GLU A 35 -10.24 -2.60 6.42
C GLU A 35 -9.81 -3.93 5.76
N ASN A 36 -10.36 -5.05 6.24
CA ASN A 36 -10.08 -6.40 5.73
C ASN A 36 -10.32 -6.55 4.22
N THR A 37 -11.29 -5.83 3.65
CA THR A 37 -11.55 -5.85 2.21
C THR A 37 -10.38 -5.22 1.44
N VAL A 38 -9.85 -4.12 1.95
CA VAL A 38 -8.67 -3.46 1.37
C VAL A 38 -7.42 -4.28 1.60
N ARG A 39 -7.21 -4.87 2.80
CA ARG A 39 -6.08 -5.78 3.07
C ARG A 39 -6.05 -6.93 2.07
N LYS A 40 -7.18 -7.61 1.85
CA LYS A 40 -7.28 -8.69 0.85
C LYS A 40 -6.91 -8.21 -0.54
N TYR A 41 -7.37 -7.02 -0.91
CA TYR A 41 -7.09 -6.44 -2.22
C TYR A 41 -5.62 -6.05 -2.41
N LEU A 42 -4.99 -5.44 -1.40
CA LEU A 42 -3.59 -5.02 -1.44
C LEU A 42 -2.59 -6.15 -1.14
N LYS A 43 -3.05 -7.30 -0.62
CA LYS A 43 -2.18 -8.43 -0.22
C LYS A 43 -1.20 -8.88 -1.32
N PRO A 44 -1.59 -9.01 -2.60
CA PRO A 44 -0.62 -9.35 -3.64
C PRO A 44 0.46 -8.28 -3.85
N LEU A 45 0.16 -6.99 -3.60
CA LEU A 45 1.12 -5.88 -3.75
C LEU A 45 2.13 -5.91 -2.60
N VAL A 46 1.63 -6.13 -1.38
CA VAL A 46 2.48 -6.35 -0.21
C VAL A 46 3.40 -7.55 -0.42
N ARG A 47 2.87 -8.67 -0.93
CA ARG A 47 3.68 -9.86 -1.24
C ARG A 47 4.76 -9.57 -2.28
N HIS A 48 4.43 -8.85 -3.35
CA HIS A 48 5.41 -8.47 -4.36
C HIS A 48 6.60 -7.71 -3.74
N TRP A 49 6.32 -6.71 -2.90
CA TRP A 49 7.37 -5.96 -2.21
C TRP A 49 8.09 -6.78 -1.14
N ALA A 50 7.40 -7.67 -0.44
CA ALA A 50 8.03 -8.58 0.52
C ALA A 50 9.08 -9.45 -0.16
N GLU A 51 8.79 -10.03 -1.32
CA GLU A 51 9.75 -10.83 -2.09
C GLU A 51 10.93 -9.98 -2.58
N ASP A 52 10.69 -8.75 -3.05
CA ASP A 52 11.76 -7.81 -3.42
C ASP A 52 12.69 -7.49 -2.24
N TYR A 53 12.13 -7.27 -1.04
CA TYR A 53 12.90 -7.05 0.17
C TYR A 53 13.68 -8.28 0.63
N LYS A 54 13.08 -9.49 0.57
CA LYS A 54 13.78 -10.75 0.90
C LYS A 54 15.01 -10.97 0.01
N ILE A 55 14.90 -10.64 -1.28
CA ILE A 55 16.00 -10.77 -2.24
C ILE A 55 17.09 -9.72 -1.98
N LYS A 56 16.70 -8.46 -1.77
CA LYS A 56 17.65 -7.33 -1.63
C LYS A 56 18.26 -7.23 -0.23
N GLN A 57 17.59 -7.76 0.78
CA GLN A 57 17.99 -7.67 2.19
C GLN A 57 17.85 -9.03 2.90
N PRO A 58 18.63 -10.05 2.47
CA PRO A 58 18.52 -11.41 3.00
C PRO A 58 18.87 -11.54 4.50
N GLN A 59 19.47 -10.50 5.10
CA GLN A 59 19.74 -10.43 6.53
C GLN A 59 18.49 -10.23 7.39
N ILE A 60 17.38 -9.75 6.80
CA ILE A 60 16.12 -9.55 7.52
C ILE A 60 15.47 -10.92 7.73
N LYS A 61 15.44 -11.36 9.00
CA LYS A 61 14.82 -12.61 9.42
C LYS A 61 13.41 -12.36 9.93
N LEU A 62 12.45 -12.30 9.01
CA LEU A 62 11.03 -12.23 9.32
C LEU A 62 10.30 -13.41 8.69
N THR A 63 9.25 -13.85 9.36
CA THR A 63 8.26 -14.79 8.82
C THR A 63 7.41 -14.13 7.74
N ASP A 64 6.73 -14.94 6.92
CA ASP A 64 5.81 -14.41 5.90
C ASP A 64 4.69 -13.55 6.51
N ASP A 65 4.20 -13.91 7.70
CA ASP A 65 3.17 -13.14 8.41
C ASP A 65 3.74 -11.81 8.90
N GLU A 66 4.96 -11.77 9.42
CA GLU A 66 5.62 -10.51 9.81
C GLU A 66 5.88 -9.61 8.60
N PHE A 67 6.26 -10.16 7.43
CA PHE A 67 6.34 -9.36 6.20
C PHE A 67 4.97 -8.80 5.78
N LEU A 68 3.89 -9.58 5.93
CA LEU A 68 2.55 -9.09 5.63
C LEU A 68 2.15 -7.96 6.57
N GLU A 69 2.37 -8.11 7.88
CA GLU A 69 2.06 -7.07 8.86
C GLU A 69 2.93 -5.83 8.67
N ALA A 70 4.22 -5.98 8.36
CA ALA A 70 5.11 -4.87 8.02
C ALA A 70 4.57 -4.04 6.85
N GLY A 71 4.14 -4.70 5.77
CA GLY A 71 3.57 -4.01 4.61
C GLY A 71 2.21 -3.33 4.87
N PHE A 72 1.47 -3.78 5.89
CA PHE A 72 0.20 -3.16 6.29
C PHE A 72 0.31 -2.19 7.47
N MET A 73 1.51 -2.01 8.05
CA MET A 73 1.74 -1.17 9.22
C MET A 73 1.13 0.23 9.13
N HIS A 74 1.13 0.83 7.94
CA HIS A 74 0.58 2.18 7.71
C HIS A 74 -0.72 2.18 6.88
N LEU A 75 -1.42 1.04 6.79
CA LEU A 75 -2.62 0.92 5.95
C LEU A 75 -3.74 1.86 6.41
N GLU A 76 -4.06 1.87 7.71
CA GLU A 76 -5.11 2.72 8.29
C GLU A 76 -4.86 4.21 7.99
N LEU A 77 -3.61 4.67 8.19
CA LEU A 77 -3.19 6.03 7.88
C LEU A 77 -3.32 6.33 6.38
N GLY A 78 -2.92 5.37 5.54
CA GLY A 78 -3.05 5.45 4.09
C GLY A 78 -4.50 5.62 3.65
N LEU A 79 -5.40 4.84 4.24
CA LEU A 79 -6.84 4.88 3.97
C LEU A 79 -7.46 6.21 4.35
N LYS A 80 -7.23 6.69 5.58
CA LYS A 80 -7.73 8.00 6.04
C LYS A 80 -7.28 9.13 5.11
N LYS A 81 -5.98 9.19 4.79
CA LYS A 81 -5.44 10.23 3.89
C LYS A 81 -5.96 10.11 2.46
N TYR A 82 -6.20 8.91 1.95
CA TYR A 82 -6.76 8.72 0.62
C TYR A 82 -8.22 9.16 0.58
N TYR A 83 -9.00 8.81 1.60
CA TYR A 83 -10.39 9.23 1.76
C TYR A 83 -10.52 10.76 1.79
N GLU A 84 -9.71 11.45 2.58
CA GLU A 84 -9.70 12.93 2.59
C GLU A 84 -9.39 13.53 1.20
N LYS A 85 -8.49 12.90 0.43
CA LYS A 85 -8.18 13.35 -0.94
C LYS A 85 -9.35 13.11 -1.88
N LEU A 86 -10.09 12.00 -1.71
CA LEU A 86 -11.29 11.69 -2.47
C LEU A 86 -12.40 12.72 -2.21
N GLU A 87 -12.63 13.08 -0.95
CA GLU A 87 -13.61 14.11 -0.57
C GLU A 87 -13.27 15.48 -1.15
N LYS A 88 -11.98 15.83 -1.17
CA LYS A 88 -11.49 17.10 -1.75
C LYS A 88 -11.41 17.09 -3.29
N GLY A 89 -11.71 15.97 -3.95
CA GLY A 89 -11.58 15.82 -5.41
C GLY A 89 -10.13 15.87 -5.92
N LYS A 90 -9.13 15.60 -5.06
CA LYS A 90 -7.69 15.78 -5.35
C LYS A 90 -6.94 14.47 -5.59
N VAL A 91 -7.62 13.40 -5.98
CA VAL A 91 -6.94 12.13 -6.29
C VAL A 91 -6.37 12.18 -7.70
N GLY A 92 -5.09 12.56 -7.80
CA GLY A 92 -4.33 12.60 -9.05
C GLY A 92 -3.49 11.35 -9.33
N PHE A 93 -3.45 10.39 -8.40
CA PHE A 93 -2.62 9.18 -8.50
C PHE A 93 -3.49 7.92 -8.58
N LYS A 94 -2.98 6.89 -9.26
CA LYS A 94 -3.58 5.55 -9.25
C LYS A 94 -3.55 5.01 -7.81
N PHE A 95 -4.58 4.26 -7.42
CA PHE A 95 -4.71 3.66 -6.10
C PHE A 95 -3.48 2.83 -5.72
N SER A 96 -3.02 1.93 -6.60
CA SER A 96 -1.83 1.10 -6.37
C SER A 96 -0.59 1.92 -6.09
N THR A 97 -0.31 2.94 -6.90
CA THR A 97 0.82 3.87 -6.71
C THR A 97 0.74 4.61 -5.39
N TYR A 98 -0.46 5.03 -4.99
CA TYR A 98 -0.65 5.71 -3.72
C TYR A 98 -0.36 4.78 -2.54
N PHE A 99 -0.94 3.58 -2.52
CA PHE A 99 -0.77 2.64 -1.42
C PHE A 99 0.61 1.97 -1.40
N GLU A 100 1.27 1.84 -2.55
CA GLU A 100 2.65 1.38 -2.64
C GLU A 100 3.59 2.20 -1.74
N TRP A 101 3.44 3.52 -1.72
CA TRP A 101 4.25 4.38 -0.87
C TRP A 101 4.08 4.01 0.61
N PHE A 102 2.84 3.82 1.07
CA PHE A 102 2.56 3.41 2.45
C PHE A 102 3.07 2.00 2.76
N ILE A 103 2.93 1.07 1.82
CA ILE A 103 3.43 -0.31 1.96
C ILE A 103 4.95 -0.30 2.14
N ARG A 104 5.67 0.44 1.29
CA ARG A 104 7.13 0.54 1.36
C ARG A 104 7.60 1.23 2.63
N GLN A 105 6.92 2.28 3.08
CA GLN A 105 7.21 2.92 4.37
C GLN A 105 6.97 1.96 5.54
N GLY A 106 5.90 1.17 5.49
CA GLY A 106 5.58 0.18 6.52
C GLY A 106 6.72 -0.82 6.70
N PHE A 107 7.24 -1.37 5.60
CA PHE A 107 8.43 -2.24 5.65
C PHE A 107 9.63 -1.55 6.30
N LEU A 108 9.99 -0.35 5.85
CA LEU A 108 11.17 0.35 6.36
C LEU A 108 11.10 0.65 7.86
N ASP A 109 9.95 1.11 8.34
CA ASP A 109 9.76 1.41 9.76
C ASP A 109 9.69 0.14 10.61
N TYR A 110 9.03 -0.92 10.13
CA TYR A 110 8.98 -2.21 10.81
C TYR A 110 10.38 -2.81 10.97
N PHE A 111 11.19 -2.79 9.91
CA PHE A 111 12.58 -3.27 9.96
C PHE A 111 13.42 -2.44 10.92
N ARG A 112 13.23 -1.11 10.96
CA ARG A 112 13.92 -0.24 11.92
C ARG A 112 13.55 -0.60 13.35
N GLN A 113 12.27 -0.83 13.65
CA GLN A 113 11.83 -1.23 14.99
C GLN A 113 12.46 -2.56 15.42
N LYS A 114 12.49 -3.54 14.53
CA LYS A 114 13.10 -4.85 14.77
C LYS A 114 14.62 -4.85 14.84
N SER A 115 15.28 -3.84 14.28
CA SER A 115 16.74 -3.70 14.36
C SER A 115 17.22 -3.03 15.65
N ILE A 116 16.30 -2.49 16.45
CA ILE A 116 16.58 -1.80 17.72
C ILE A 116 16.33 -2.74 18.92
N GLU A 117 15.61 -3.86 18.73
CA GLU A 117 15.44 -4.95 19.71
C GLU A 117 16.62 -5.93 19.70
#